data_AF-A0A6G2QPH9-F1
#
_entry.id   AF-A0A6G2QPH9-F1
#
_cell.length_a   1.000
_cell.length_b   1.000
_cell.length_c   1.000
_cell.angle_alpha   90.00
_cell.angle_beta   90.00
_cell.angle_gamma   90.00
#
_symmetry.space_group_name_H-M   'P 1'
#
loop_
_entity.id
_entity.type
_entity.pdbx_description
1 polymer ?
#
loop_
_entity_poly.entity_id
_entity_poly.type
_entity_poly.pdbx_seq_one_letter_code
_entity_poly.pdbx_strand_id
1 'polypeptide(L)'
;RDPERPLLLGSLKSNIGHTQAAAGVGGMMKMVLAMRHGMVPRSLHITAPTSVVDWSSGAVRLVTEHTAWPDTGRPRRAGISSFGISGTNGHLILEQAPELPSDDEADGPVESPVWLPWAVSAKSREAVREQAARLAASVRASGAGALDVAHSLVSTRVAMEHRAVVVGS
;
A
#
# COMPACT_ATOMS: atom_id res chain seq x y z
N ARG A 1 -23.26 -17.45 -6.72
CA ARG A 1 -22.50 -16.18 -6.88
C ARG A 1 -23.10 -15.48 -8.08
N ASP A 2 -23.22 -14.17 -8.03
CA ASP A 2 -23.80 -13.36 -9.10
C ASP A 2 -22.87 -13.37 -10.33
N PRO A 3 -23.30 -13.88 -11.50
CA PRO A 3 -22.48 -13.89 -12.72
C PRO A 3 -22.06 -12.49 -13.17
N GLU A 4 -22.85 -11.46 -12.83
CA GLU A 4 -22.53 -10.05 -13.12
C GLU A 4 -21.38 -9.53 -12.24
N ARG A 5 -20.97 -10.29 -11.22
CA ARG A 5 -19.91 -9.93 -10.27
C ARG A 5 -18.90 -11.06 -10.12
N PRO A 6 -18.14 -11.38 -11.18
CA PRO A 6 -17.13 -12.43 -11.15
C PRO A 6 -16.03 -12.13 -10.14
N LEU A 7 -15.44 -13.19 -9.56
CA LEU A 7 -14.22 -13.05 -8.77
C LEU A 7 -13.06 -12.66 -9.70
N LEU A 8 -12.44 -11.52 -9.43
CA LEU A 8 -11.27 -11.07 -10.18
C LEU A 8 -10.04 -11.90 -9.79
N LEU A 9 -9.38 -12.50 -10.77
CA LEU A 9 -8.20 -13.35 -10.59
C LEU A 9 -6.97 -12.76 -11.28
N GLY A 10 -5.87 -12.70 -10.55
CA GLY A 10 -4.59 -12.29 -11.08
C GLY A 10 -3.41 -12.68 -10.19
N SER A 11 -2.19 -12.44 -10.67
CA SER A 11 -0.96 -12.81 -9.97
C SER A 11 0.06 -11.68 -10.02
N LEU A 12 0.81 -11.45 -8.94
CA LEU A 12 1.97 -10.54 -8.97
C LEU A 12 3.14 -11.15 -9.78
N LYS A 13 3.18 -12.49 -9.87
CA LYS A 13 4.30 -13.21 -10.49
C LYS A 13 4.47 -12.88 -11.97
N SER A 14 3.41 -12.43 -12.65
CA SER A 14 3.49 -11.97 -14.03
C SER A 14 4.34 -10.70 -14.19
N ASN A 15 4.56 -9.92 -13.12
CA ASN A 15 5.28 -8.64 -13.16
C ASN A 15 6.72 -8.77 -12.72
N ILE A 16 6.99 -9.57 -11.68
CA ILE A 16 8.31 -9.64 -11.03
C ILE A 16 8.84 -11.08 -10.88
N GLY A 17 8.20 -12.04 -11.55
CA GLY A 17 8.55 -13.46 -11.43
C GLY A 17 8.19 -14.08 -10.08
N HIS A 18 8.74 -15.27 -9.83
CA HIS A 18 8.51 -15.99 -8.57
C HIS A 18 9.59 -15.66 -7.54
N THR A 19 9.28 -14.78 -6.60
CA THR A 19 10.19 -14.33 -5.52
C THR A 19 10.39 -15.35 -4.38
N GLN A 20 10.24 -16.64 -4.70
CA GLN A 20 10.36 -17.78 -3.77
C GLN A 20 9.65 -17.54 -2.43
N ALA A 21 10.39 -17.52 -1.32
CA ALA A 21 9.85 -17.34 0.03
C ALA A 21 9.06 -16.03 0.21
N ALA A 22 9.36 -14.99 -0.59
CA ALA A 22 8.66 -13.72 -0.55
C ALA A 22 7.40 -13.66 -1.44
N ALA A 23 7.01 -14.77 -2.09
CA ALA A 23 5.88 -14.77 -3.03
C ALA A 23 4.54 -14.43 -2.36
N GLY A 24 4.32 -14.93 -1.13
CA GLY A 24 3.11 -14.65 -0.36
C GLY A 24 3.00 -13.18 0.05
N VAL A 25 4.04 -12.64 0.67
CA VAL A 25 4.08 -11.23 1.10
C VAL A 25 4.04 -10.26 -0.08
N GLY A 26 4.64 -10.62 -1.22
CA GLY A 26 4.50 -9.85 -2.46
C GLY A 26 3.04 -9.78 -2.93
N GLY A 27 2.34 -10.92 -2.94
CA GLY A 27 0.90 -10.96 -3.25
C GLY A 27 0.07 -10.12 -2.28
N MET A 28 0.39 -10.14 -0.99
CA MET A 28 -0.24 -9.30 0.04
C MET A 28 -0.01 -7.80 -0.24
N MET A 29 1.24 -7.39 -0.50
CA MET A 29 1.58 -6.00 -0.83
C MET A 29 0.82 -5.51 -2.06
N LYS A 30 0.75 -6.32 -3.14
CA LYS A 30 -0.08 -6.01 -4.32
C LYS A 30 -1.52 -5.71 -3.92
N MET A 31 -2.13 -6.54 -3.09
CA MET A 31 -3.54 -6.39 -2.75
C MET A 31 -3.80 -5.22 -1.80
N VAL A 32 -2.90 -4.92 -0.87
CA VAL A 32 -2.98 -3.71 -0.03
C VAL A 32 -2.93 -2.45 -0.89
N LEU A 33 -2.00 -2.38 -1.85
CA LEU A 33 -1.92 -1.26 -2.79
C LEU A 33 -3.16 -1.18 -3.69
N ALA A 34 -3.66 -2.31 -4.19
CA ALA A 34 -4.87 -2.37 -4.99
C ALA A 34 -6.10 -1.84 -4.24
N MET A 35 -6.23 -2.17 -2.94
CA MET A 35 -7.29 -1.62 -2.09
C MET A 35 -7.14 -0.12 -1.87
N ARG A 36 -5.91 0.34 -1.55
CA ARG A 36 -5.61 1.77 -1.34
C ARG A 36 -5.91 2.62 -2.59
N HIS A 37 -5.64 2.08 -3.78
CA HIS A 37 -5.87 2.77 -5.04
C HIS A 37 -7.25 2.47 -5.67
N GLY A 38 -8.09 1.64 -5.04
CA GLY A 38 -9.39 1.27 -5.59
C GLY A 38 -9.32 0.60 -6.98
N MET A 39 -8.22 -0.08 -7.29
CA MET A 39 -7.96 -0.64 -8.63
C MET A 39 -7.25 -2.00 -8.52
N VAL A 40 -7.73 -2.99 -9.25
CA VAL A 40 -7.05 -4.27 -9.43
C VAL A 40 -6.14 -4.18 -10.67
N PRO A 41 -4.81 -4.26 -10.52
CA PRO A 41 -3.90 -4.14 -11.66
C PRO A 41 -3.91 -5.40 -12.51
N ARG A 42 -3.69 -5.22 -13.82
CA ARG A 42 -3.62 -6.31 -14.79
C ARG A 42 -2.54 -7.34 -14.45
N SER A 43 -2.84 -8.60 -14.72
CA SER A 43 -1.84 -9.66 -14.81
C SER A 43 -1.29 -9.69 -16.23
N LEU A 44 0.03 -9.76 -16.35
CA LEU A 44 0.72 -9.68 -17.63
C LEU A 44 0.76 -11.05 -18.33
N HIS A 45 1.07 -11.03 -19.63
CA HIS A 45 1.28 -12.22 -20.46
C HIS A 45 0.06 -13.13 -20.64
N ILE A 46 -1.15 -12.60 -20.43
CA ILE A 46 -2.40 -13.29 -20.74
C ILE A 46 -2.91 -12.79 -22.10
N THR A 47 -2.57 -13.50 -23.17
CA THR A 47 -3.14 -13.25 -24.51
C THR A 47 -4.45 -14.00 -24.71
N ALA A 48 -4.52 -15.22 -24.19
CA ALA A 48 -5.73 -16.02 -24.07
C ALA A 48 -5.72 -16.79 -22.73
N PRO A 49 -6.89 -17.08 -22.13
CA PRO A 49 -6.97 -17.97 -20.98
C PRO A 49 -6.45 -19.37 -21.34
N THR A 50 -5.93 -20.11 -20.36
CA THR A 50 -5.54 -21.50 -20.60
C THR A 50 -6.76 -22.36 -20.93
N SER A 51 -6.63 -23.28 -21.90
CA SER A 51 -7.70 -24.18 -22.35
C SER A 51 -7.97 -25.34 -21.39
N VAL A 52 -7.11 -25.56 -20.39
CA VAL A 52 -7.29 -26.64 -19.39
C VAL A 52 -8.26 -26.27 -18.26
N VAL A 53 -8.74 -25.03 -18.24
CA VAL A 53 -9.72 -24.53 -17.27
C VAL A 53 -10.99 -24.14 -18.02
N ASP A 54 -12.14 -24.57 -17.51
CA ASP A 54 -13.44 -24.12 -18.00
C ASP A 54 -13.79 -22.75 -17.40
N TRP A 55 -13.75 -21.72 -18.23
CA TRP A 55 -14.07 -20.34 -17.87
C TRP A 55 -15.55 -19.99 -18.09
N SER A 56 -16.34 -20.88 -18.71
CA SER A 56 -17.71 -20.59 -19.17
C SER A 56 -18.69 -20.33 -18.03
N SER A 57 -18.41 -20.84 -16.83
CA SER A 57 -19.23 -20.59 -15.63
C SER A 57 -19.32 -19.11 -15.24
N GLY A 58 -18.39 -18.27 -15.68
CA GLY A 58 -18.35 -16.84 -15.37
C GLY A 58 -18.06 -16.51 -13.90
N ALA A 59 -17.85 -17.51 -13.02
CA ALA A 59 -17.65 -17.26 -11.59
C ALA A 59 -16.32 -16.56 -11.27
N VAL A 60 -15.33 -16.67 -12.18
CA VAL A 60 -13.98 -16.11 -12.05
C VAL A 60 -13.58 -15.47 -13.36
N ARG A 61 -12.98 -14.27 -13.31
CA ARG A 61 -12.50 -13.53 -14.48
C ARG A 61 -11.03 -13.16 -14.32
N LEU A 62 -10.21 -13.50 -15.31
CA LEU A 62 -8.82 -13.07 -15.37
C LEU A 62 -8.74 -11.55 -15.56
N VAL A 63 -7.90 -10.89 -14.77
CA VAL A 63 -7.68 -9.44 -14.86
C VAL A 63 -6.60 -9.17 -15.91
N THR A 64 -7.01 -9.03 -17.17
CA THR A 64 -6.12 -8.77 -18.32
C THR A 64 -5.85 -7.27 -18.54
N GLU A 65 -6.65 -6.41 -17.92
CA GLU A 65 -6.55 -4.94 -17.96
C GLU A 65 -6.70 -4.34 -16.55
N HIS A 66 -6.24 -3.09 -16.38
CA HIS A 66 -6.43 -2.37 -15.14
C HIS A 66 -7.93 -2.19 -14.89
N THR A 67 -8.44 -2.80 -13.82
CA THR A 67 -9.88 -2.86 -13.54
C THR A 67 -10.17 -2.07 -12.28
N ALA A 68 -11.10 -1.10 -12.36
CA ALA A 68 -11.59 -0.42 -11.17
C ALA A 68 -12.17 -1.45 -10.18
N TRP A 69 -11.81 -1.35 -8.91
CA TRP A 69 -12.36 -2.23 -7.89
C TRP A 69 -13.75 -1.71 -7.49
N PRO A 70 -14.84 -2.42 -7.85
CA PRO A 70 -16.19 -1.89 -7.70
C PRO A 70 -16.47 -1.48 -6.27
N ASP A 71 -17.03 -0.28 -6.09
CA ASP A 71 -17.64 0.08 -4.83
C ASP A 71 -19.02 -0.59 -4.74
N THR A 72 -19.26 -1.24 -3.61
CA THR A 72 -20.46 -2.06 -3.39
C THR A 72 -21.12 -1.74 -2.05
N GLY A 73 -20.70 -0.65 -1.39
CA GLY A 73 -21.13 -0.32 -0.03
C GLY A 73 -20.63 -1.31 1.03
N ARG A 74 -19.65 -2.16 0.69
CA ARG A 74 -19.05 -3.16 1.57
C ARG A 74 -17.53 -3.06 1.48
N PRO A 75 -16.78 -3.36 2.57
CA PRO A 75 -15.33 -3.41 2.52
C PRO A 75 -14.83 -4.31 1.40
N ARG A 76 -13.86 -3.83 0.62
CA ARG A 76 -13.18 -4.66 -0.38
C ARG A 76 -12.49 -5.83 0.32
N ARG A 77 -12.62 -7.04 -0.24
CA ARG A 77 -11.98 -8.25 0.28
C ARG A 77 -11.24 -9.00 -0.82
N ALA A 78 -10.08 -9.55 -0.49
CA ALA A 78 -9.30 -10.37 -1.40
C ALA A 78 -8.69 -11.59 -0.70
N GLY A 79 -8.63 -12.70 -1.43
CA GLY A 79 -7.85 -13.87 -1.04
C GLY A 79 -6.46 -13.84 -1.65
N ILE A 80 -5.45 -14.20 -0.88
CA ILE A 80 -4.07 -14.37 -1.33
C ILE A 80 -3.66 -15.82 -1.02
N SER A 81 -3.32 -16.57 -2.06
CA SER A 81 -2.88 -17.96 -1.94
C SER A 81 -1.39 -18.10 -2.23
N SER A 82 -0.73 -18.96 -1.45
CA SER A 82 0.65 -19.38 -1.67
C SER A 82 0.77 -20.88 -1.43
N PHE A 83 1.26 -21.62 -2.43
CA PHE A 83 1.37 -23.08 -2.40
C PHE A 83 2.84 -23.47 -2.49
N GLY A 84 3.38 -24.04 -1.42
CA GLY A 84 4.78 -24.43 -1.34
C GLY A 84 5.04 -25.77 -2.01
N ILE A 85 6.25 -25.94 -2.57
CA ILE A 85 6.67 -27.20 -3.20
C ILE A 85 6.69 -28.39 -2.22
N SER A 86 6.84 -28.11 -0.92
CA SER A 86 6.73 -29.12 0.15
C SER A 86 5.31 -29.66 0.36
N GLY A 87 4.30 -29.06 -0.29
CA GLY A 87 2.88 -29.36 -0.08
C GLY A 87 2.21 -28.50 1.00
N THR A 88 2.95 -27.64 1.71
CA THR A 88 2.36 -26.69 2.67
C THR A 88 1.70 -25.52 1.94
N ASN A 89 0.43 -25.25 2.27
CA ASN A 89 -0.38 -24.22 1.66
C ASN A 89 -0.71 -23.11 2.67
N GLY A 90 -0.67 -21.86 2.22
CA GLY A 90 -1.14 -20.70 2.96
C GLY A 90 -2.21 -19.94 2.17
N HIS A 91 -3.28 -19.55 2.85
CA HIS A 91 -4.32 -18.69 2.29
C HIS A 91 -4.71 -17.62 3.30
N LEU A 92 -4.69 -16.36 2.88
CA LEU A 92 -5.05 -15.21 3.71
C LEU A 92 -6.23 -14.49 3.06
N ILE A 93 -7.18 -14.05 3.89
CA ILE A 93 -8.22 -13.10 3.49
C ILE A 93 -7.83 -11.73 4.02
N LEU A 94 -7.71 -10.74 3.13
CA LEU A 94 -7.55 -9.34 3.47
C LEU A 94 -8.88 -8.62 3.33
N GLU A 95 -9.14 -7.68 4.23
CA GLU A 95 -10.26 -6.76 4.19
C GLU A 95 -9.74 -5.32 4.22
N GLN A 96 -10.39 -4.45 3.46
CA GLN A 96 -10.14 -3.01 3.47
C GLN A 96 -10.36 -2.44 4.89
N ALA A 97 -9.41 -1.64 5.35
CA ALA A 97 -9.56 -0.90 6.60
C ALA A 97 -10.78 0.05 6.54
N PRO A 98 -11.44 0.32 7.67
CA PRO A 98 -12.46 1.36 7.72
C PRO A 98 -11.88 2.69 7.25
N GLU A 99 -12.71 3.50 6.58
CA GLU A 99 -12.36 4.87 6.24
C GLU A 99 -12.21 5.66 7.55
N LEU A 100 -11.03 6.26 7.75
CA LEU A 100 -10.83 7.16 8.87
C LEU A 100 -11.48 8.50 8.51
N PRO A 101 -12.12 9.19 9.47
CA PRO A 101 -12.56 10.56 9.26
C PRO A 101 -11.41 11.39 8.68
N SER A 102 -11.70 12.24 7.71
CA SER A 102 -10.71 13.24 7.26
C SER A 102 -10.40 14.17 8.43
N ASP A 103 -9.14 14.57 8.58
CA ASP A 103 -8.71 15.50 9.64
C ASP A 103 -9.50 16.83 9.62
N ASP A 104 -10.09 17.20 8.48
CA ASP A 104 -11.02 18.33 8.33
C ASP A 104 -12.30 18.22 9.17
N GLU A 105 -12.71 17.00 9.55
CA GLU A 105 -13.93 16.76 10.34
C GLU A 105 -13.63 16.59 11.84
N ALA A 106 -12.37 16.38 12.22
CA ALA A 106 -12.01 15.89 13.55
C ALA A 106 -11.63 16.97 14.57
N ASP A 107 -11.18 18.16 14.16
CA ASP A 107 -10.67 19.16 15.11
C ASP A 107 -11.22 20.58 14.85
N GLY A 108 -11.68 21.23 15.93
CA GLY A 108 -11.82 22.68 15.98
C GLY A 108 -10.46 23.38 15.80
N PRO A 109 -10.38 24.72 15.80
CA PRO A 109 -9.14 25.43 15.52
C PRO A 109 -8.05 25.06 16.55
N VAL A 110 -7.12 24.20 16.15
CA VAL A 110 -5.89 23.95 16.91
C VAL A 110 -4.98 25.14 16.66
N GLU A 111 -4.67 25.91 17.71
CA GLU A 111 -3.64 26.93 17.63
C GLU A 111 -2.32 26.25 17.27
N SER A 112 -1.92 26.40 16.00
CA SER A 112 -0.65 25.84 15.54
C SER A 112 0.49 26.59 16.23
N PRO A 113 1.47 25.88 16.82
CA PRO A 113 2.64 26.53 17.40
C PRO A 113 3.33 27.42 16.34
N VAL A 114 3.77 28.60 16.75
CA VAL A 114 4.49 29.54 15.88
C VAL A 114 5.81 28.94 15.34
N TRP A 115 6.33 27.90 16.01
CA TRP A 115 7.59 27.25 15.65
C TRP A 115 7.49 25.74 15.80
N LEU A 116 7.74 25.02 14.69
CA LEU A 116 7.73 23.57 14.60
C LEU A 116 9.16 23.03 14.42
N PRO A 117 9.67 22.20 15.36
CA PRO A 117 10.98 21.59 15.21
C PRO A 117 10.92 20.36 14.32
N TRP A 118 11.62 20.41 13.19
CA TRP A 118 11.77 19.28 12.27
C TRP A 118 13.10 18.57 12.56
N ALA A 119 13.02 17.54 13.39
CA ALA A 119 14.18 16.78 13.82
C ALA A 119 14.50 15.63 12.85
N VAL A 120 15.75 15.56 12.39
CA VAL A 120 16.27 14.45 11.58
C VAL A 120 17.49 13.87 12.29
N SER A 121 17.57 12.55 12.36
CA SER A 121 18.74 11.86 12.91
C SER A 121 19.14 10.62 12.11
N ALA A 122 20.43 10.29 12.11
CA ALA A 122 20.97 9.12 11.44
C ALA A 122 22.28 8.63 12.08
N LYS A 123 22.82 7.50 11.58
CA LYS A 123 24.09 6.90 12.02
C LYS A 123 25.35 7.58 11.45
N SER A 124 25.20 8.57 10.56
CA SER A 124 26.31 9.38 10.04
C SER A 124 25.82 10.77 9.64
N ARG A 125 26.72 11.76 9.55
CA ARG A 125 26.39 13.11 9.05
C ARG A 125 25.88 13.10 7.61
N GLU A 126 26.40 12.21 6.77
CA GLU A 126 25.95 12.02 5.39
C GLU A 126 24.52 11.51 5.34
N ALA A 127 24.20 10.48 6.13
CA ALA A 127 22.84 9.94 6.20
C ALA A 127 21.82 10.95 6.75
N VAL A 128 22.23 11.89 7.62
CA VAL A 128 21.36 13.02 8.01
C VAL A 128 21.01 13.90 6.82
N ARG A 129 22.00 14.23 5.95
CA ARG A 129 21.77 15.05 4.75
C ARG A 129 20.85 14.33 3.77
N GLU A 130 21.07 13.05 3.52
CA GLU A 130 20.21 12.25 2.66
C GLU A 130 18.79 12.16 3.21
N GLN A 131 18.63 11.91 4.52
CA GLN A 131 17.33 11.81 5.14
C GLN A 131 16.57 13.14 5.11
N ALA A 132 17.27 14.27 5.31
CA ALA A 132 16.68 15.59 5.17
C ALA A 132 16.21 15.85 3.73
N ALA A 133 16.99 15.47 2.72
CA ALA A 133 16.60 15.59 1.32
C ALA A 133 15.38 14.72 0.96
N ARG A 134 15.35 13.47 1.44
CA ARG A 134 14.21 12.55 1.26
C ARG A 134 12.94 13.06 1.95
N LEU A 135 13.06 13.57 3.18
CA LEU A 135 11.96 14.20 3.90
C LEU A 135 11.40 15.38 3.11
N ALA A 136 12.26 16.30 2.67
CA ALA A 136 11.84 17.48 1.91
C ALA A 136 11.14 17.11 0.59
N ALA A 137 11.64 16.08 -0.12
CA ALA A 137 10.99 15.57 -1.33
C ALA A 137 9.63 14.93 -1.03
N SER A 138 9.54 14.12 0.03
CA SER A 138 8.30 13.46 0.45
C SER A 138 7.21 14.45 0.84
N VAL A 139 7.53 15.47 1.65
CA VAL A 139 6.56 16.47 2.09
C VAL A 139 6.01 17.26 0.91
N ARG A 140 6.87 17.66 -0.04
CA ARG A 140 6.42 18.34 -1.27
C ARG A 140 5.51 17.48 -2.12
N ALA A 141 5.71 16.16 -2.15
CA ALA A 141 4.91 15.24 -2.94
C ALA A 141 3.59 14.86 -2.27
N SER A 142 3.53 14.82 -0.93
CA SER A 142 2.35 14.39 -0.20
C SER A 142 1.41 15.54 0.19
N GLY A 143 1.91 16.78 0.27
CA GLY A 143 1.14 17.91 0.79
C GLY A 143 0.80 17.78 2.28
N ALA A 144 1.59 17.02 3.04
CA ALA A 144 1.32 16.76 4.46
C ALA A 144 1.44 18.04 5.31
N GLY A 145 0.58 18.18 6.32
CA GLY A 145 0.61 19.29 7.26
C GLY A 145 1.93 19.38 8.03
N ALA A 146 2.43 20.59 8.24
CA ALA A 146 3.72 20.80 8.90
C ALA A 146 3.75 20.26 10.34
N LEU A 147 2.62 20.36 11.05
CA LEU A 147 2.45 19.85 12.41
C LEU A 147 2.54 18.31 12.44
N ASP A 148 1.85 17.61 11.53
CA ASP A 148 1.86 16.13 11.47
C ASP A 148 3.25 15.60 11.12
N VAL A 149 3.96 16.31 10.24
CA VAL A 149 5.35 16.00 9.90
C VAL A 149 6.23 16.17 11.13
N ALA A 150 6.17 17.32 11.81
CA ALA A 150 6.96 17.58 13.01
C ALA A 150 6.68 16.54 14.11
N HIS A 151 5.40 16.27 14.38
CA HIS A 151 4.96 15.26 15.34
C HIS A 151 5.46 13.85 14.96
N SER A 152 5.35 13.47 13.69
CA SER A 152 5.80 12.16 13.21
C SER A 152 7.32 11.99 13.33
N LEU A 153 8.10 13.04 13.08
CA LEU A 153 9.56 13.01 13.19
C LEU A 153 10.04 12.72 14.61
N VAL A 154 9.29 13.14 15.64
CA VAL A 154 9.64 12.92 17.05
C VAL A 154 9.01 11.66 17.65
N SER A 155 7.80 11.28 17.21
CA SER A 155 7.04 10.16 17.81
C SER A 155 7.27 8.81 17.11
N THR A 156 7.66 8.81 15.83
CA THR A 156 7.72 7.58 15.02
C THR A 156 9.12 7.22 14.52
N ARG A 157 10.14 8.00 14.87
CA ARG A 157 11.52 7.80 14.45
C ARG A 157 12.42 7.51 15.63
N VAL A 158 13.35 6.58 15.44
CA VAL A 158 14.41 6.32 16.42
C VAL A 158 15.38 7.50 16.44
N ALA A 159 15.64 8.05 17.62
CA ALA A 159 16.65 9.08 17.81
C ALA A 159 18.06 8.47 17.72
N MET A 160 18.87 8.94 16.77
CA MET A 160 20.24 8.48 16.53
C MET A 160 21.29 9.53 16.92
N GLU A 161 22.57 9.19 16.82
CA GLU A 161 23.70 9.99 17.32
C GLU A 161 23.90 11.30 16.55
N HIS A 162 23.83 11.27 15.21
CA HIS A 162 23.96 12.47 14.40
C HIS A 162 22.59 13.08 14.18
N ARG A 163 22.43 14.36 14.56
CA ARG A 163 21.15 15.06 14.57
C ARG A 163 21.26 16.40 13.87
N ALA A 164 20.19 16.80 13.21
CA ALA A 164 19.96 18.15 12.72
C ALA A 164 18.51 18.54 13.01
N VAL A 165 18.28 19.81 13.34
CA VAL A 165 16.95 20.36 13.58
C VAL A 165 16.80 21.63 12.77
N VAL A 166 15.69 21.74 12.05
CA VAL A 166 15.23 22.99 11.43
C VAL A 166 14.01 23.45 12.21
N VAL A 167 13.96 24.72 12.55
CA VAL A 167 12.81 25.32 13.25
C VAL A 167 12.19 26.35 12.32
N GLY A 168 10.89 26.22 12.05
CA GLY A 168 10.15 27.09 11.14
C GLY A 168 8.66 27.07 11.44
N SER A 169 7.94 27.99 10.79
CA SER A 169 6.47 28.09 10.82
C SER A 169 5.90 27.61 9.49
#